data_AF-A0A7C1BMU1-F1
#
_entry.id   AF-A0A7C1BMU1-F1
#
_cell.length_a   1.000
_cell.length_b   1.000
_cell.length_c   1.000
_cell.angle_alpha   90.00
_cell.angle_beta   90.00
_cell.angle_gamma   90.00
#
_symmetry.space_group_name_H-M   'P 1'
#
loop_
_entity.id
_entity.type
_entity.pdbx_description
1 polymer ?
#
loop_
_entity_poly.entity_id
_entity_poly.type
_entity_poly.pdbx_seq_one_letter_code
_entity_poly.pdbx_strand_id
1 'polypeptide(L)'
;MDFSDRVKDLLQRIKNDNPYNAFINVDEDAVEKSREIQQKIKDGRAGRLAGKVIGVKDNICVKGLPTTCASGILKDFVPPYNATVVNKILKEDGLILGKTNMDEFAMGSSSEHSFFGAVRNPVDESKVPGGSSGGSAAAVAGGLVDMALGSDTGGSIRQPAAFCGVVGIKPTYGRVSRFGLVAFASSLDQIGVFGKNVYDTALLLSVIAGYDSMDSTCMDVPVGNYFRDMEKGVKGLRIGIPQEYFGEGLDKEIEERVKFCVSELEKGGAKIAEISLPHTKYTIATYYIIATAEASSNLARYDGVKYGLSVRKGNLDSMYDDTRHQGFGNEVKRRIMLGTYVLSAGYYDAYYSKAQKVRRLIKGDFMKAFDN
;
A
#
# COMPACT_ATOMS: atom_id res chain seq x y z
N MET A 1 5.38 -27.61 -14.20
CA MET A 1 3.97 -27.20 -14.08
C MET A 1 3.72 -26.11 -15.10
N ASP A 2 2.69 -26.26 -15.93
CA ASP A 2 2.28 -25.21 -16.88
C ASP A 2 1.80 -23.97 -16.10
N PHE A 3 1.97 -22.75 -16.66
CA PHE A 3 1.55 -21.54 -15.95
C PHE A 3 0.05 -21.55 -15.64
N SER A 4 -0.77 -22.10 -16.54
CA SER A 4 -2.22 -22.15 -16.34
C SER A 4 -2.66 -23.14 -15.27
N ASP A 5 -1.98 -24.28 -15.13
CA ASP A 5 -2.20 -25.22 -14.04
C ASP A 5 -1.88 -24.58 -12.69
N ARG A 6 -0.74 -23.88 -12.60
CA ARG A 6 -0.36 -23.15 -11.37
C ARG A 6 -1.42 -22.13 -10.97
N VAL A 7 -1.95 -21.36 -11.92
CA VAL A 7 -2.97 -20.34 -11.66
C VAL A 7 -4.29 -20.97 -11.22
N LYS A 8 -4.68 -22.09 -11.86
CA LYS A 8 -5.87 -22.85 -11.48
C LYS A 8 -5.78 -23.33 -10.02
N ASP A 9 -4.64 -23.87 -9.62
CA ASP A 9 -4.42 -24.36 -8.25
C ASP A 9 -4.48 -23.20 -7.23
N LEU A 10 -3.87 -22.06 -7.54
CA LEU A 10 -3.95 -20.86 -6.70
C LEU A 10 -5.39 -20.36 -6.53
N LEU A 11 -6.15 -20.27 -7.62
CA LEU A 11 -7.55 -19.88 -7.57
C LEU A 11 -8.40 -20.85 -6.75
N GLN A 12 -8.22 -22.16 -6.93
CA GLN A 12 -8.95 -23.16 -6.16
C GLN A 12 -8.65 -23.03 -4.67
N ARG A 13 -7.39 -22.84 -4.30
CA ARG A 13 -6.99 -22.64 -2.91
C ARG A 13 -7.65 -21.38 -2.30
N ILE A 14 -7.70 -20.28 -3.05
CA ILE A 14 -8.34 -19.04 -2.58
C ILE A 14 -9.86 -19.20 -2.50
N LYS A 15 -10.50 -19.86 -3.46
CA LYS A 15 -11.97 -20.01 -3.48
C LYS A 15 -12.50 -20.97 -2.42
N ASN A 16 -11.77 -22.05 -2.13
CA ASN A 16 -12.23 -23.06 -1.18
C ASN A 16 -12.00 -22.61 0.26
N ASP A 17 -10.82 -22.07 0.55
CA ASP A 17 -10.38 -21.84 1.93
C ASP A 17 -10.06 -20.37 2.26
N ASN A 18 -9.92 -19.53 1.23
CA ASN A 18 -9.37 -18.17 1.27
C ASN A 18 -8.34 -17.98 2.40
N PRO A 19 -7.16 -18.65 2.31
CA PRO A 19 -6.20 -18.69 3.40
C PRO A 19 -5.90 -17.28 3.91
N TYR A 20 -5.97 -17.13 5.23
CA TYR A 20 -5.73 -15.87 5.93
C TYR A 20 -6.73 -14.74 5.63
N ASN A 21 -7.79 -15.00 4.86
CA ASN A 21 -8.68 -13.99 4.30
C ASN A 21 -7.93 -12.93 3.47
N ALA A 22 -6.88 -13.34 2.75
CA ALA A 22 -5.96 -12.44 2.06
C ALA A 22 -6.58 -11.77 0.82
N PHE A 23 -7.62 -12.34 0.23
CA PHE A 23 -8.33 -11.80 -0.94
C PHE A 23 -9.78 -11.44 -0.62
N ILE A 24 -10.28 -10.36 -1.24
CA ILE A 24 -11.72 -10.01 -1.24
C ILE A 24 -12.36 -10.55 -2.52
N ASN A 25 -11.71 -10.37 -3.67
CA ASN A 25 -12.20 -10.82 -4.97
C ASN A 25 -11.07 -11.48 -5.76
N VAL A 26 -11.40 -12.42 -6.63
CA VAL A 26 -10.48 -13.04 -7.60
C VAL A 26 -10.95 -12.80 -9.02
N ASP A 27 -10.02 -12.85 -9.97
CA ASP A 27 -10.32 -12.75 -11.39
C ASP A 27 -10.66 -14.14 -11.94
N GLU A 28 -11.94 -14.34 -12.27
CA GLU A 28 -12.47 -15.60 -12.78
C GLU A 28 -11.83 -16.01 -14.11
N ASP A 29 -11.35 -15.04 -14.89
CA ASP A 29 -10.72 -15.29 -16.19
C ASP A 29 -9.20 -15.50 -16.06
N ALA A 30 -8.62 -15.51 -14.85
CA ALA A 30 -7.17 -15.56 -14.69
C ALA A 30 -6.55 -16.83 -15.31
N VAL A 31 -7.27 -17.96 -15.32
CA VAL A 31 -6.80 -19.19 -15.99
C VAL A 31 -6.68 -18.98 -17.49
N GLU A 32 -7.67 -18.36 -18.14
CA GLU A 32 -7.61 -18.12 -19.58
C GLU A 32 -6.52 -17.11 -19.94
N LYS A 33 -6.46 -16.00 -19.20
CA LYS A 33 -5.39 -14.98 -19.34
C LYS A 33 -3.99 -15.60 -19.17
N SER A 34 -3.84 -16.57 -18.27
CA SER A 34 -2.55 -17.26 -18.08
C SER A 34 -2.16 -18.14 -19.27
N ARG A 35 -3.12 -18.72 -20.02
CA ARG A 35 -2.84 -19.47 -21.26
C ARG A 35 -2.33 -18.55 -22.36
N GLU A 36 -2.94 -17.37 -22.49
CA GLU A 36 -2.48 -16.34 -23.43
C GLU A 36 -1.05 -15.90 -23.13
N ILE A 37 -0.73 -15.62 -21.86
CA ILE A 37 0.63 -15.27 -21.42
C ILE A 37 1.60 -16.44 -21.69
N GLN A 38 1.19 -17.68 -21.39
CA GLN A 38 1.98 -18.87 -21.65
C GLN A 38 2.30 -19.05 -23.14
N GLN A 39 1.37 -18.69 -24.03
CA GLN A 39 1.62 -18.69 -25.47
C GLN A 39 2.63 -17.61 -25.86
N LYS A 40 2.51 -16.38 -25.33
CA LYS A 40 3.50 -15.31 -25.57
C LYS A 40 4.91 -15.72 -25.12
N ILE A 41 5.02 -16.45 -24.01
CA ILE A 41 6.29 -17.01 -23.52
C ILE A 41 6.86 -18.00 -24.54
N LYS A 42 6.05 -18.95 -25.02
CA LYS A 42 6.47 -19.94 -26.03
C LYS A 42 6.90 -19.29 -27.35
N ASP A 43 6.20 -18.23 -27.74
CA ASP A 43 6.46 -17.46 -28.95
C ASP A 43 7.67 -16.50 -28.83
N GLY A 44 8.29 -16.36 -27.64
CA GLY A 44 9.45 -15.48 -27.43
C GLY A 44 9.14 -13.97 -27.46
N ARG A 45 7.89 -13.58 -27.18
CA ARG A 45 7.37 -12.21 -27.32
C ARG A 45 6.64 -11.71 -26.07
N ALA A 46 6.95 -12.30 -24.92
CA ALA A 46 6.36 -11.96 -23.64
C ALA A 46 7.08 -10.78 -22.96
N GLY A 47 6.32 -9.99 -22.21
CA GLY A 47 6.83 -8.90 -21.39
C GLY A 47 7.57 -9.36 -20.12
N ARG A 48 8.10 -8.38 -19.37
CA ARG A 48 9.02 -8.63 -18.24
C ARG A 48 8.38 -9.31 -17.04
N LEU A 49 7.05 -9.33 -16.95
CA LEU A 49 6.28 -9.94 -15.85
C LEU A 49 5.58 -11.24 -16.27
N ALA A 50 5.83 -11.74 -17.49
CA ALA A 50 5.23 -12.97 -17.96
C ALA A 50 5.53 -14.15 -17.01
N GLY A 51 4.49 -14.91 -16.66
CA GLY A 51 4.58 -16.02 -15.71
C GLY A 51 4.55 -15.61 -14.22
N LYS A 52 4.46 -14.31 -13.92
CA LYS A 52 4.30 -13.81 -12.54
C LYS A 52 2.83 -13.60 -12.20
N VAL A 53 2.42 -14.07 -11.02
CA VAL A 53 1.08 -13.88 -10.45
C VAL A 53 1.10 -12.73 -9.46
N ILE A 54 0.24 -11.74 -9.65
CA ILE A 54 0.25 -10.47 -8.90
C ILE A 54 -1.09 -10.24 -8.20
N GLY A 55 -1.04 -9.99 -6.88
CA GLY A 55 -2.19 -9.49 -6.11
C GLY A 55 -2.26 -7.96 -6.15
N VAL A 56 -3.46 -7.38 -6.21
CA VAL A 56 -3.63 -5.92 -6.23
C VAL A 56 -4.46 -5.48 -5.03
N LYS A 57 -3.94 -4.63 -4.15
CA LYS A 57 -4.72 -4.09 -3.02
C LYS A 57 -6.04 -3.48 -3.47
N ASP A 58 -7.10 -3.76 -2.71
CA ASP A 58 -8.47 -3.47 -3.15
C ASP A 58 -8.85 -1.98 -3.21
N ASN A 59 -7.96 -1.08 -2.80
CA ASN A 59 -8.09 0.36 -3.06
C ASN A 59 -7.42 0.83 -4.36
N ILE A 60 -7.00 -0.09 -5.23
CA ILE A 60 -6.46 0.19 -6.57
C ILE A 60 -7.46 -0.33 -7.60
N CYS A 61 -7.93 0.56 -8.48
CA CYS A 61 -8.93 0.25 -9.50
C CYS A 61 -8.39 -0.74 -10.54
N VAL A 62 -9.10 -1.86 -10.73
CA VAL A 62 -8.90 -2.80 -11.84
C VAL A 62 -10.22 -2.90 -12.59
N LYS A 63 -10.23 -2.53 -13.87
CA LYS A 63 -11.43 -2.57 -14.71
C LYS A 63 -11.98 -4.00 -14.77
N GLY A 64 -13.27 -4.14 -14.48
CA GLY A 64 -13.95 -5.43 -14.49
C GLY A 64 -13.84 -6.24 -13.19
N LEU A 65 -13.02 -5.83 -12.22
CA LEU A 65 -12.99 -6.42 -10.87
C LEU A 65 -13.54 -5.41 -9.84
N PRO A 66 -14.38 -5.84 -8.88
CA PRO A 66 -14.84 -4.94 -7.83
C PRO A 66 -13.66 -4.25 -7.10
N THR A 67 -13.85 -2.99 -6.72
CA THR A 67 -12.88 -2.18 -5.97
C THR A 67 -13.58 -1.57 -4.78
N THR A 68 -13.56 -2.30 -3.67
CA THR A 68 -14.43 -2.02 -2.51
C THR A 68 -13.72 -1.20 -1.44
N CYS A 69 -12.39 -1.08 -1.52
CA CYS A 69 -11.56 -0.51 -0.45
C CYS A 69 -11.82 -1.17 0.91
N ALA A 70 -12.18 -2.46 0.91
CA ALA A 70 -12.64 -3.21 2.07
C ALA A 70 -13.80 -2.55 2.85
N SER A 71 -14.68 -1.81 2.17
CA SER A 71 -15.79 -1.05 2.77
C SER A 71 -17.15 -1.51 2.28
N GLY A 72 -18.13 -1.46 3.18
CA GLY A 72 -19.54 -1.66 2.83
C GLY A 72 -20.08 -0.63 1.84
N ILE A 73 -19.54 0.60 1.85
CA ILE A 73 -20.02 1.69 0.97
C ILE A 73 -19.66 1.48 -0.50
N LEU A 74 -18.65 0.66 -0.80
CA LEU A 74 -18.19 0.36 -2.17
C LEU A 74 -18.25 -1.15 -2.49
N LYS A 75 -18.95 -1.96 -1.68
CA LYS A 75 -18.94 -3.43 -1.80
C LYS A 75 -19.27 -3.96 -3.21
N ASP A 76 -20.13 -3.25 -3.95
CA ASP A 76 -20.58 -3.62 -5.30
C ASP A 76 -19.97 -2.72 -6.41
N PHE A 77 -19.01 -1.85 -6.08
CA PHE A 77 -18.45 -0.91 -7.05
C PHE A 77 -17.47 -1.59 -8.00
N VAL A 78 -17.78 -1.59 -9.30
CA VAL A 78 -16.88 -2.02 -10.37
C VAL A 78 -16.38 -0.77 -11.12
N PRO A 79 -15.07 -0.45 -11.08
CA PRO A 79 -14.55 0.73 -11.74
C PRO A 79 -14.59 0.58 -13.27
N PRO A 80 -14.92 1.65 -14.02
CA PRO A 80 -14.95 1.60 -15.49
C PRO A 80 -13.55 1.71 -16.14
N TYR A 81 -12.49 1.83 -15.33
CA TYR A 81 -11.12 2.06 -15.79
C TYR A 81 -10.10 1.33 -14.90
N ASN A 82 -8.91 1.10 -15.47
CA ASN A 82 -7.74 0.60 -14.75
C ASN A 82 -6.95 1.77 -14.14
N ALA A 83 -6.38 1.55 -12.96
CA ALA A 83 -5.29 2.38 -12.46
C ALA A 83 -4.08 2.33 -13.41
N THR A 84 -3.26 3.38 -13.42
CA THR A 84 -2.07 3.43 -14.30
C THR A 84 -1.12 2.26 -14.04
N VAL A 85 -0.91 1.91 -12.77
CA VAL A 85 -0.05 0.77 -12.39
C VAL A 85 -0.57 -0.57 -12.92
N VAL A 86 -1.89 -0.73 -13.01
CA VAL A 86 -2.54 -1.92 -13.55
C VAL A 86 -2.30 -2.01 -15.05
N ASN A 87 -2.46 -0.91 -15.78
CA ASN A 87 -2.14 -0.86 -17.22
C ASN A 87 -0.66 -1.18 -17.49
N LYS A 88 0.26 -0.68 -16.66
CA LYS A 88 1.69 -0.98 -16.78
C LYS A 88 2.00 -2.46 -16.53
N ILE A 89 1.37 -3.08 -15.54
CA ILE A 89 1.51 -4.52 -15.28
C ILE A 89 1.02 -5.36 -16.45
N LEU A 90 -0.20 -5.08 -16.94
CA LEU A 90 -0.80 -5.82 -18.04
C LEU A 90 0.00 -5.68 -19.35
N LYS A 91 0.57 -4.49 -19.60
CA LYS A 91 1.45 -4.26 -20.75
C LYS A 91 2.71 -5.13 -20.73
N GLU A 92 3.21 -5.47 -19.54
CA GLU A 92 4.38 -6.33 -19.34
C GLU A 92 3.99 -7.81 -19.11
N ASP A 93 2.76 -8.20 -19.48
CA ASP A 93 2.23 -9.57 -19.37
C ASP A 93 2.18 -10.13 -17.94
N GLY A 94 2.07 -9.27 -16.93
CA GLY A 94 1.81 -9.69 -15.56
C GLY A 94 0.35 -10.13 -15.37
N LEU A 95 0.14 -11.27 -14.72
CA LEU A 95 -1.20 -11.78 -14.44
C LEU A 95 -1.72 -11.21 -13.10
N ILE A 96 -2.82 -10.46 -13.15
CA ILE A 96 -3.53 -10.03 -11.94
C ILE A 96 -4.45 -11.17 -11.49
N LEU A 97 -4.20 -11.72 -10.30
CA LEU A 97 -5.00 -12.82 -9.76
C LEU A 97 -6.31 -12.34 -9.14
N GLY A 98 -6.30 -11.14 -8.55
CA GLY A 98 -7.42 -10.65 -7.77
C GLY A 98 -7.08 -9.45 -6.89
N LYS A 99 -8.06 -9.10 -6.06
CA LYS A 99 -8.04 -7.95 -5.17
C LYS A 99 -7.73 -8.38 -3.73
N THR A 100 -6.60 -7.94 -3.18
CA THR A 100 -6.18 -8.31 -1.83
C THR A 100 -6.88 -7.48 -0.77
N ASN A 101 -7.20 -8.10 0.36
CA ASN A 101 -7.88 -7.49 1.49
C ASN A 101 -7.01 -6.44 2.21
N MET A 102 -7.65 -5.56 2.99
CA MET A 102 -7.05 -4.38 3.60
C MET A 102 -7.91 -3.81 4.73
N ASP A 103 -7.37 -2.90 5.54
CA ASP A 103 -8.22 -2.04 6.37
C ASP A 103 -9.11 -1.15 5.49
N GLU A 104 -10.34 -0.91 5.94
CA GLU A 104 -11.30 -0.05 5.26
C GLU A 104 -10.70 1.31 4.89
N PHE A 105 -10.77 1.68 3.60
CA PHE A 105 -10.20 2.93 3.06
C PHE A 105 -8.73 3.18 3.42
N ALA A 106 -7.95 2.11 3.61
CA ALA A 106 -6.56 2.14 4.02
C ALA A 106 -6.32 2.70 5.44
N MET A 107 -7.36 2.78 6.26
CA MET A 107 -7.35 3.39 7.59
C MET A 107 -7.22 2.34 8.70
N GLY A 108 -5.99 1.93 8.98
CA GLY A 108 -5.67 1.00 10.06
C GLY A 108 -4.24 0.47 9.93
N SER A 109 -3.84 -0.33 10.91
CA SER A 109 -2.50 -0.93 11.00
C SER A 109 -2.55 -2.42 11.35
N SER A 110 -3.69 -3.07 11.14
CA SER A 110 -3.88 -4.50 11.44
C SER A 110 -4.71 -5.28 10.42
N SER A 111 -5.38 -4.62 9.47
CA SER A 111 -6.35 -5.23 8.54
C SER A 111 -7.57 -5.85 9.23
N GLU A 112 -7.84 -5.48 10.49
CA GLU A 112 -9.02 -5.92 11.24
C GLU A 112 -10.26 -5.08 10.92
N HIS A 113 -10.08 -3.87 10.40
CA HIS A 113 -11.21 -2.99 10.05
C HIS A 113 -11.84 -3.31 8.70
N SER A 114 -11.42 -4.37 8.01
CA SER A 114 -12.06 -4.81 6.77
C SER A 114 -13.52 -5.17 7.00
N PHE A 115 -14.42 -4.61 6.18
CA PHE A 115 -15.82 -5.02 6.13
C PHE A 115 -15.99 -6.51 5.77
N PHE A 116 -15.02 -7.10 5.07
CA PHE A 116 -15.02 -8.50 4.61
C PHE A 116 -14.34 -9.45 5.61
N GLY A 117 -14.09 -8.98 6.83
CA GLY A 117 -13.46 -9.76 7.89
C GLY A 117 -11.94 -9.55 7.96
N ALA A 118 -11.39 -9.77 9.15
CA ALA A 118 -9.98 -9.56 9.44
C ALA A 118 -9.07 -10.49 8.62
N VAL A 119 -7.92 -9.96 8.22
CA VAL A 119 -6.83 -10.75 7.63
C VAL A 119 -5.99 -11.35 8.77
N ARG A 120 -5.53 -12.59 8.61
CA ARG A 120 -4.65 -13.28 9.58
C ARG A 120 -3.20 -13.29 9.09
N ASN A 121 -2.23 -13.41 10.00
CA ASN A 121 -0.82 -13.46 9.61
C ASN A 121 -0.39 -14.90 9.23
N PRO A 122 0.22 -15.12 8.05
CA PRO A 122 0.70 -16.45 7.66
C PRO A 122 1.84 -17.01 8.51
N VAL A 123 2.56 -16.16 9.25
CA VAL A 123 3.63 -16.58 10.17
C VAL A 123 3.06 -17.13 11.48
N ASP A 124 1.97 -16.53 11.97
CA ASP A 124 1.22 -16.95 13.16
C ASP A 124 -0.23 -16.47 13.00
N GLU A 125 -1.16 -17.40 12.73
CA GLU A 125 -2.55 -17.07 12.43
C GLU A 125 -3.32 -16.46 13.61
N SER A 126 -2.76 -16.48 14.83
CA SER A 126 -3.30 -15.78 16.00
C SER A 126 -2.98 -14.27 16.01
N LYS A 127 -2.12 -13.81 15.09
CA LYS A 127 -1.61 -12.45 15.02
C LYS A 127 -2.12 -11.72 13.78
N VAL A 128 -2.03 -10.40 13.85
CA VAL A 128 -2.36 -9.51 12.72
C VAL A 128 -1.22 -9.52 11.69
N PRO A 129 -1.52 -9.42 10.39
CA PRO A 129 -0.53 -9.27 9.32
C PRO A 129 -0.01 -7.84 9.18
N GLY A 130 -0.46 -6.93 10.06
CA GLY A 130 -0.28 -5.50 9.91
C GLY A 130 -1.33 -4.85 9.01
N GLY A 131 -1.21 -3.55 8.77
CA GLY A 131 -2.14 -2.80 7.94
C GLY A 131 -1.59 -1.49 7.39
N SER A 132 -2.26 -0.92 6.39
CA SER A 132 -3.53 -1.38 5.82
C SER A 132 -3.39 -2.35 4.66
N SER A 133 -2.19 -2.67 4.19
CA SER A 133 -1.99 -3.63 3.09
C SER A 133 -1.76 -5.07 3.58
N GLY A 134 -2.43 -5.48 4.66
CA GLY A 134 -2.19 -6.78 5.29
C GLY A 134 -2.53 -7.96 4.38
N GLY A 135 -3.60 -7.88 3.59
CA GLY A 135 -3.91 -8.92 2.60
C GLY A 135 -2.84 -9.05 1.52
N SER A 136 -2.23 -7.94 1.09
CA SER A 136 -1.12 -7.97 0.12
C SER A 136 0.12 -8.65 0.69
N ALA A 137 0.49 -8.32 1.94
CA ALA A 137 1.62 -8.95 2.62
C ALA A 137 1.37 -10.43 2.91
N ALA A 138 0.18 -10.76 3.42
CA ALA A 138 -0.24 -12.13 3.71
C ALA A 138 -0.31 -13.00 2.44
N ALA A 139 -0.78 -12.46 1.32
CA ALA A 139 -0.81 -13.18 0.04
C ALA A 139 0.60 -13.54 -0.46
N VAL A 140 1.58 -12.65 -0.31
CA VAL A 140 2.97 -12.91 -0.69
C VAL A 140 3.61 -13.91 0.28
N ALA A 141 3.46 -13.71 1.59
CA ALA A 141 4.03 -14.57 2.63
C ALA A 141 3.46 -15.99 2.59
N GLY A 142 2.13 -16.13 2.41
CA GLY A 142 1.44 -17.41 2.27
C GLY A 142 1.62 -18.09 0.91
N GLY A 143 2.39 -17.49 -0.01
CA GLY A 143 2.66 -18.04 -1.33
C GLY A 143 1.44 -18.11 -2.26
N LEU A 144 0.43 -17.26 -2.03
CA LEU A 144 -0.77 -17.16 -2.87
C LEU A 144 -0.50 -16.36 -4.15
N VAL A 145 0.52 -15.49 -4.15
CA VAL A 145 1.01 -14.73 -5.31
C VAL A 145 2.54 -14.63 -5.28
N ASP A 146 3.14 -14.25 -6.40
CA ASP A 146 4.58 -13.98 -6.48
C ASP A 146 4.92 -12.61 -5.88
N MET A 147 4.09 -11.62 -6.20
CA MET A 147 4.25 -10.22 -5.82
C MET A 147 2.87 -9.60 -5.59
N ALA A 148 2.82 -8.47 -4.89
CA ALA A 148 1.58 -7.73 -4.72
C ALA A 148 1.80 -6.22 -4.76
N LEU A 149 0.77 -5.49 -5.19
CA LEU A 149 0.69 -4.05 -4.99
C LEU A 149 0.04 -3.73 -3.65
N GLY A 150 0.59 -2.73 -2.96
CA GLY A 150 -0.03 -2.09 -1.80
C GLY A 150 -0.06 -0.57 -1.93
N SER A 151 -0.56 0.09 -0.89
CA SER A 151 -0.49 1.55 -0.73
C SER A 151 0.03 1.88 0.66
N ASP A 152 0.90 2.87 0.75
CA ASP A 152 1.55 3.33 1.99
C ASP A 152 1.36 4.84 2.15
N THR A 153 0.60 5.20 3.18
CA THR A 153 0.35 6.60 3.57
C THR A 153 1.10 6.98 4.83
N GLY A 154 1.16 6.07 5.81
CA GLY A 154 1.83 6.26 7.10
C GLY A 154 2.64 5.05 7.56
N GLY A 155 2.99 4.12 6.67
CA GLY A 155 3.61 2.83 6.99
C GLY A 155 2.88 1.63 6.39
N SER A 156 1.81 1.85 5.64
CA SER A 156 0.86 0.79 5.25
C SER A 156 1.38 -0.23 4.22
N ILE A 157 2.61 -0.11 3.73
CA ILE A 157 3.36 -1.19 3.05
C ILE A 157 4.45 -1.75 3.95
N ARG A 158 5.28 -0.86 4.52
CA ARG A 158 6.46 -1.26 5.28
C ARG A 158 6.12 -2.04 6.55
N GLN A 159 5.07 -1.64 7.27
CA GLN A 159 4.66 -2.31 8.50
C GLN A 159 4.07 -3.71 8.25
N PRO A 160 3.16 -3.93 7.28
CA PRO A 160 2.73 -5.28 6.93
C PRO A 160 3.89 -6.15 6.41
N ALA A 161 4.84 -5.57 5.67
CA ALA A 161 6.00 -6.30 5.19
C ALA A 161 6.85 -6.84 6.34
N ALA A 162 7.10 -6.00 7.35
CA ALA A 162 7.81 -6.39 8.56
C ALA A 162 7.06 -7.49 9.34
N PHE A 163 5.74 -7.34 9.52
CA PHE A 163 4.93 -8.29 10.30
C PHE A 163 4.78 -9.67 9.64
N CYS A 164 4.76 -9.72 8.30
CA CYS A 164 4.64 -10.97 7.55
C CYS A 164 5.98 -11.54 7.06
N GLY A 165 7.11 -10.90 7.38
CA GLY A 165 8.44 -11.38 6.98
C GLY A 165 8.68 -11.35 5.46
N VAL A 166 8.15 -10.34 4.76
CA VAL A 166 8.33 -10.15 3.30
C VAL A 166 9.02 -8.84 2.98
N VAL A 167 9.47 -8.66 1.73
CA VAL A 167 10.06 -7.40 1.30
C VAL A 167 8.95 -6.46 0.82
N GLY A 168 8.89 -5.26 1.38
CA GLY A 168 7.95 -4.21 0.99
C GLY A 168 8.64 -2.87 0.82
N ILE A 169 8.38 -2.19 -0.30
CA ILE A 169 8.98 -0.88 -0.59
C ILE A 169 7.90 0.15 -0.94
N LYS A 170 7.91 1.27 -0.22
CA LYS A 170 7.23 2.51 -0.61
C LYS A 170 8.23 3.39 -1.37
N PRO A 171 8.01 3.70 -2.65
CA PRO A 171 8.92 4.55 -3.40
C PRO A 171 8.81 6.03 -2.96
N THR A 172 9.65 6.87 -3.53
CA THR A 172 9.55 8.33 -3.42
C THR A 172 8.15 8.81 -3.85
N TYR A 173 7.60 9.79 -3.13
CA TYR A 173 6.32 10.40 -3.53
C TYR A 173 6.40 10.94 -4.95
N GLY A 174 5.42 10.61 -5.80
CA GLY A 174 5.39 10.97 -7.22
C GLY A 174 6.17 10.04 -8.15
N ARG A 175 6.89 9.03 -7.65
CA ARG A 175 7.60 8.04 -8.49
C ARG A 175 6.67 7.07 -9.22
N VAL A 176 5.55 6.74 -8.60
CA VAL A 176 4.49 5.88 -9.15
C VAL A 176 3.21 6.70 -9.17
N SER A 177 2.47 6.65 -10.28
CA SER A 177 1.20 7.36 -10.42
C SER A 177 0.18 6.94 -9.35
N ARG A 178 -0.60 7.90 -8.90
CA ARG A 178 -1.76 7.71 -8.02
C ARG A 178 -3.08 7.68 -8.80
N PHE A 179 -3.06 7.80 -10.14
CA PHE A 179 -4.27 7.67 -10.94
C PHE A 179 -4.88 6.26 -10.81
N GLY A 180 -6.14 6.21 -10.35
CA GLY A 180 -6.86 4.98 -10.02
C GLY A 180 -6.50 4.35 -8.67
N LEU A 181 -5.68 5.01 -7.84
CA LEU A 181 -5.65 4.76 -6.40
C LEU A 181 -6.82 5.51 -5.74
N VAL A 182 -7.65 4.79 -4.99
CA VAL A 182 -8.66 5.43 -4.14
C VAL A 182 -7.95 6.16 -3.01
N ALA A 183 -8.03 7.49 -3.04
CA ALA A 183 -7.28 8.37 -2.16
C ALA A 183 -7.72 8.27 -0.70
N PHE A 184 -6.74 8.15 0.19
CA PHE A 184 -6.87 8.38 1.62
C PHE A 184 -6.33 9.78 1.96
N ALA A 185 -5.01 9.98 1.89
CA ALA A 185 -4.37 11.28 2.05
C ALA A 185 -3.47 11.57 0.85
N SER A 186 -3.96 12.41 -0.06
CA SER A 186 -3.36 12.68 -1.38
C SER A 186 -1.90 13.16 -1.33
N SER A 187 -1.49 13.89 -0.29
CA SER A 187 -0.11 14.35 -0.15
C SER A 187 0.86 13.33 0.46
N LEU A 188 0.35 12.15 0.82
CA LEU A 188 1.09 11.10 1.53
C LEU A 188 1.02 9.74 0.83
N ASP A 189 -0.12 9.43 0.22
CA ASP A 189 -0.41 8.17 -0.45
C ASP A 189 0.61 7.87 -1.55
N GLN A 190 1.14 6.64 -1.52
CA GLN A 190 1.98 6.15 -2.59
C GLN A 190 1.76 4.65 -2.79
N ILE A 191 1.49 4.24 -4.04
CA ILE A 191 1.52 2.81 -4.39
C ILE A 191 2.96 2.33 -4.31
N GLY A 192 3.13 1.14 -3.75
CA GLY A 192 4.39 0.41 -3.70
C GLY A 192 4.15 -1.08 -3.83
N VAL A 193 5.17 -1.87 -3.54
CA VAL A 193 5.20 -3.29 -3.91
C VAL A 193 5.61 -4.16 -2.75
N PHE A 194 5.10 -5.39 -2.77
CA PHE A 194 5.53 -6.52 -1.95
C PHE A 194 6.09 -7.62 -2.85
N GLY A 195 7.10 -8.32 -2.36
CA GLY A 195 7.68 -9.49 -3.01
C GLY A 195 8.40 -10.37 -2.01
N LYS A 196 8.70 -11.60 -2.42
CA LYS A 196 9.41 -12.58 -1.58
C LYS A 196 10.88 -12.24 -1.36
N ASN A 197 11.45 -11.39 -2.24
CA ASN A 197 12.84 -10.97 -2.20
C ASN A 197 13.00 -9.56 -2.81
N VAL A 198 14.22 -9.01 -2.67
CA VAL A 198 14.57 -7.66 -3.17
C VAL A 198 14.52 -7.58 -4.69
N TYR A 199 14.85 -8.66 -5.40
CA TYR A 199 14.82 -8.69 -6.86
C TYR A 199 13.40 -8.55 -7.42
N ASP A 200 12.46 -9.37 -6.92
CA ASP A 200 11.06 -9.34 -7.35
C ASP A 200 10.41 -7.98 -7.05
N THR A 201 10.71 -7.39 -5.88
CA THR A 201 10.23 -6.03 -5.56
C THR A 201 10.83 -4.97 -6.48
N ALA A 202 12.14 -5.02 -6.77
CA ALA A 202 12.77 -4.12 -7.74
C ALA A 202 12.18 -4.27 -9.15
N LEU A 203 11.90 -5.51 -9.58
CA LEU A 203 11.26 -5.81 -10.86
C LEU A 203 9.89 -5.18 -10.97
N LEU A 204 8.98 -5.47 -10.04
CA LEU A 204 7.63 -4.91 -10.09
C LEU A 204 7.65 -3.39 -9.98
N LEU A 205 8.48 -2.82 -9.10
CA LEU A 205 8.62 -1.38 -8.97
C LEU A 205 9.14 -0.74 -10.27
N SER A 206 10.09 -1.37 -10.96
CA SER A 206 10.62 -0.87 -12.24
C SER A 206 9.57 -0.83 -13.35
N VAL A 207 8.56 -1.72 -13.29
CA VAL A 207 7.46 -1.77 -14.25
C VAL A 207 6.42 -0.69 -13.95
N ILE A 208 6.03 -0.50 -12.69
CA ILE A 208 4.96 0.44 -12.34
C ILE A 208 5.41 1.90 -12.21
N ALA A 209 6.71 2.13 -11.98
CA ALA A 209 7.27 3.47 -11.83
C ALA A 209 7.28 4.27 -13.14
N GLY A 210 7.47 5.58 -13.02
CA GLY A 210 7.63 6.51 -14.13
C GLY A 210 6.39 7.36 -14.37
N TYR A 211 6.61 8.44 -15.13
CA TYR A 211 5.65 9.50 -15.40
C TYR A 211 4.28 8.99 -15.87
N ASP A 212 3.25 9.75 -15.53
CA ASP A 212 1.89 9.57 -15.97
C ASP A 212 1.21 10.94 -16.11
N SER A 213 0.73 11.25 -17.31
CA SER A 213 0.03 12.50 -17.60
C SER A 213 -1.33 12.63 -16.89
N MET A 214 -1.89 11.51 -16.41
CA MET A 214 -3.16 11.50 -15.68
C MET A 214 -3.02 11.87 -14.18
N ASP A 215 -1.78 11.99 -13.69
CA ASP A 215 -1.48 12.38 -12.31
C ASP A 215 -0.55 13.59 -12.29
N SER A 216 -1.11 14.76 -12.00
CA SER A 216 -0.34 16.02 -11.92
C SER A 216 0.73 16.04 -10.82
N THR A 217 0.72 15.08 -9.89
CA THR A 217 1.74 14.93 -8.85
C THR A 217 2.81 13.90 -9.20
N CYS A 218 2.63 13.17 -10.30
CA CYS A 218 3.62 12.22 -10.78
C CYS A 218 4.81 12.99 -11.35
N MET A 219 6.00 12.66 -10.86
CA MET A 219 7.23 13.34 -11.27
C MET A 219 7.65 12.86 -12.66
N ASP A 220 7.96 13.81 -13.54
CA ASP A 220 8.60 13.52 -14.81
C ASP A 220 10.10 13.30 -14.62
N VAL A 221 10.43 12.15 -14.04
CA VAL A 221 11.81 11.71 -13.83
C VAL A 221 11.97 10.31 -14.41
N PRO A 222 12.99 10.07 -15.27
CA PRO A 222 13.26 8.75 -15.82
C PRO A 222 13.32 7.66 -14.73
N VAL A 223 12.81 6.48 -15.06
CA VAL A 223 12.93 5.30 -14.20
C VAL A 223 14.36 4.81 -14.30
N GLY A 224 15.09 4.84 -13.18
CA GLY A 224 16.46 4.35 -13.13
C GLY A 224 16.53 2.83 -13.23
N ASN A 225 17.72 2.30 -13.52
CA ASN A 225 17.98 0.86 -13.44
C ASN A 225 18.13 0.45 -11.97
N TYR A 226 17.05 -0.06 -11.37
CA TYR A 226 17.02 -0.52 -9.97
C TYR A 226 17.89 -1.76 -9.70
N PHE A 227 18.39 -2.44 -10.73
CA PHE A 227 19.23 -3.63 -10.60
C PHE A 227 20.72 -3.32 -10.62
N ARG A 228 21.12 -2.10 -11.06
CA ARG A 228 22.51 -1.74 -11.36
C ARG A 228 23.50 -2.05 -10.23
N ASP A 229 23.08 -1.82 -9.00
CA ASP A 229 23.95 -1.88 -7.82
C ASP A 229 23.57 -3.04 -6.89
N MET A 230 22.69 -3.96 -7.31
CA MET A 230 22.13 -5.02 -6.45
C MET A 230 23.19 -6.00 -5.93
N GLU A 231 24.20 -6.31 -6.75
CA GLU A 231 25.29 -7.25 -6.43
C GLU A 231 26.55 -6.55 -5.87
N LYS A 232 26.55 -5.22 -5.72
CA LYS A 232 27.75 -4.47 -5.30
C LYS A 232 28.06 -4.60 -3.80
N GLY A 233 27.15 -5.21 -3.03
CA GLY A 233 27.24 -5.25 -1.57
C GLY A 233 27.16 -3.85 -0.96
N VAL A 234 27.69 -3.70 0.26
CA VAL A 234 27.52 -2.48 1.07
C VAL A 234 28.84 -1.74 1.38
N LYS A 235 29.96 -2.21 0.83
CA LYS A 235 31.28 -1.65 1.10
C LYS A 235 31.33 -0.17 0.70
N GLY A 236 31.61 0.70 1.66
CA GLY A 236 31.70 2.14 1.47
C GLY A 236 30.36 2.88 1.50
N LEU A 237 29.21 2.19 1.58
CA LEU A 237 27.92 2.83 1.79
C LEU A 237 27.89 3.50 3.16
N ARG A 238 27.32 4.71 3.22
CA ARG A 238 27.15 5.45 4.48
C ARG A 238 25.73 5.24 4.98
N ILE A 239 25.60 4.76 6.22
CA ILE A 239 24.31 4.43 6.82
C ILE A 239 24.16 5.25 8.09
N GLY A 240 23.19 6.17 8.08
CA GLY A 240 22.80 6.94 9.26
C GLY A 240 21.86 6.14 10.16
N ILE A 241 22.17 6.07 11.46
CA ILE A 241 21.35 5.43 12.49
C ILE A 241 20.76 6.53 13.39
N PRO A 242 19.46 6.87 13.23
CA PRO A 242 18.82 7.87 14.08
C PRO A 242 18.72 7.39 15.53
N GLN A 243 19.25 8.17 16.46
CA GLN A 243 19.13 7.91 17.90
C GLN A 243 17.67 7.77 18.33
N GLU A 244 16.79 8.62 17.78
CA GLU A 244 15.37 8.68 18.15
C GLU A 244 14.58 7.43 17.74
N TYR A 245 15.15 6.53 16.92
CA TYR A 245 14.52 5.26 16.57
C TYR A 245 14.73 4.18 17.64
N PHE A 246 15.66 4.38 18.58
CA PHE A 246 15.96 3.49 19.71
C PHE A 246 15.43 4.08 21.03
N GLY A 247 14.23 4.66 20.99
CA GLY A 247 13.57 5.25 22.15
C GLY A 247 12.72 4.25 22.95
N GLU A 248 12.06 4.75 24.00
CA GLU A 248 11.29 3.94 24.98
C GLU A 248 10.18 3.05 24.37
N GLY A 249 9.70 3.35 23.16
CA GLY A 249 8.65 2.58 22.49
C GLY A 249 9.13 1.36 21.70
N LEU A 250 10.44 1.07 21.68
CA LEU A 250 11.00 -0.05 20.93
C LEU A 250 11.20 -1.27 21.84
N ASP A 251 10.61 -2.40 21.48
CA ASP A 251 10.84 -3.65 22.18
C ASP A 251 12.30 -4.11 22.05
N LYS A 252 12.84 -4.61 23.17
CA LYS A 252 14.24 -5.02 23.29
C LYS A 252 14.65 -6.07 22.25
N GLU A 253 13.78 -7.03 21.94
CA GLU A 253 14.05 -8.05 20.92
C GLU A 253 14.26 -7.41 19.53
N ILE A 254 13.44 -6.41 19.19
CA ILE A 254 13.54 -5.71 17.90
C ILE A 254 14.79 -4.83 17.88
N GLU A 255 15.07 -4.12 18.98
CA GLU A 255 16.30 -3.35 19.14
C GLU A 255 17.55 -4.22 18.90
N GLU A 256 17.64 -5.37 19.59
CA GLU A 256 18.76 -6.30 19.46
C GLU A 256 18.88 -6.83 18.03
N ARG A 257 17.75 -7.15 17.38
CA ARG A 257 17.76 -7.63 16.00
C ARG A 257 18.21 -6.57 15.01
N VAL A 258 17.79 -5.32 15.18
CA VAL A 258 18.23 -4.19 14.34
C VAL A 258 19.72 -3.93 14.55
N LYS A 259 20.19 -3.90 15.81
CA LYS A 259 21.62 -3.73 16.13
C LYS A 259 22.47 -4.84 15.51
N PHE A 260 22.01 -6.09 15.55
CA PHE A 260 22.65 -7.20 14.86
C PHE A 260 22.75 -6.93 13.34
N CYS A 261 21.66 -6.55 12.67
CA CYS A 261 21.66 -6.22 11.24
C CYS A 261 22.63 -5.07 10.90
N VAL A 262 22.68 -4.03 11.74
CA VAL A 262 23.66 -2.93 11.59
C VAL A 262 25.09 -3.45 11.68
N SER A 263 25.39 -4.33 12.64
CA SER A 263 26.72 -4.93 12.78
C SER A 263 27.13 -5.79 11.56
N GLU A 264 26.17 -6.50 10.95
CA GLU A 264 26.44 -7.28 9.74
C GLU A 264 26.72 -6.39 8.52
N LEU A 265 26.02 -5.25 8.41
CA LEU A 265 26.29 -4.24 7.39
C LEU A 265 27.68 -3.61 7.57
N GLU A 266 28.06 -3.30 8.81
CA GLU A 266 29.38 -2.77 9.16
C GLU A 266 30.51 -3.77 8.82
N LYS A 267 30.35 -5.06 9.19
CA LYS A 267 31.27 -6.14 8.77
C LYS A 267 31.37 -6.26 7.25
N GLY A 268 30.28 -6.01 6.54
CA GLY A 268 30.24 -5.92 5.07
C GLY A 268 30.96 -4.69 4.49
N GLY A 269 31.49 -3.81 5.33
CA GLY A 269 32.26 -2.62 4.96
C GLY A 269 31.42 -1.35 4.82
N ALA A 270 30.17 -1.33 5.28
CA ALA A 270 29.39 -0.10 5.40
C ALA A 270 29.99 0.82 6.49
N LYS A 271 29.87 2.12 6.29
CA LYS A 271 30.25 3.15 7.27
C LYS A 271 29.01 3.56 8.05
N ILE A 272 28.95 3.16 9.31
CA ILE A 272 27.84 3.49 10.19
C ILE A 272 28.09 4.85 10.83
N ALA A 273 27.08 5.72 10.82
CA ALA A 273 27.11 7.02 11.48
C ALA A 273 25.87 7.19 12.34
N GLU A 274 26.05 7.58 13.59
CA GLU A 274 24.95 7.99 14.44
C GLU A 274 24.47 9.38 14.02
N ILE A 275 23.16 9.55 13.85
CA ILE A 275 22.54 10.81 13.43
C ILE A 275 21.37 11.16 14.36
N SER A 276 20.92 12.41 14.30
CA SER A 276 19.74 12.87 15.04
C SER A 276 18.67 13.38 14.09
N LEU A 277 17.44 12.94 14.35
CA LEU A 277 16.19 13.38 13.72
C LEU A 277 15.26 13.91 14.83
N PRO A 278 15.51 15.11 15.37
CA PRO A 278 14.92 15.57 16.64
C PRO A 278 13.40 15.74 16.59
N HIS A 279 12.81 15.90 15.39
CA HIS A 279 11.37 16.03 15.22
C HIS A 279 10.64 14.68 15.06
N THR A 280 11.34 13.54 15.14
CA THR A 280 10.76 12.18 15.02
C THR A 280 9.56 11.96 15.95
N LYS A 281 9.66 12.44 17.20
CA LYS A 281 8.58 12.32 18.20
C LYS A 281 7.25 12.98 17.79
N TYR A 282 7.28 13.91 16.83
CA TYR A 282 6.08 14.61 16.35
C TYR A 282 5.45 13.96 15.10
N THR A 283 6.08 12.93 14.53
CA THR A 283 5.67 12.33 13.26
C THR A 283 4.25 11.76 13.30
N ILE A 284 3.91 11.00 14.35
CA ILE A 284 2.58 10.38 14.50
C ILE A 284 1.49 11.46 14.61
N ALA A 285 1.65 12.44 15.50
CA ALA A 285 0.67 13.51 15.67
C ALA A 285 0.50 14.34 14.38
N THR A 286 1.61 14.67 13.73
CA THR A 286 1.60 15.41 12.45
C THR A 286 0.88 14.61 11.36
N TYR A 287 1.18 13.32 11.25
CA TYR A 287 0.53 12.41 10.30
C TYR A 287 -0.97 12.34 10.54
N TYR A 288 -1.42 12.11 11.78
CA TYR A 288 -2.84 11.96 12.08
C TYR A 288 -3.63 13.22 11.73
N ILE A 289 -3.11 14.42 12.01
CA ILE A 289 -3.79 15.67 11.64
C ILE A 289 -3.88 15.81 10.11
N ILE A 290 -2.77 15.62 9.39
CA ILE A 290 -2.74 15.82 7.93
C ILE A 290 -3.59 14.76 7.22
N ALA A 291 -3.40 13.49 7.57
CA ALA A 291 -4.06 12.39 6.90
C ALA A 291 -5.57 12.41 7.13
N THR A 292 -6.04 12.74 8.33
CA THR A 292 -7.48 12.83 8.62
C THR A 292 -8.12 14.05 7.96
N ALA A 293 -7.44 15.20 7.95
CA ALA A 293 -7.90 16.39 7.22
C ALA A 293 -8.09 16.10 5.72
N GLU A 294 -7.11 15.48 5.07
CA GLU A 294 -7.24 15.14 3.65
C GLU A 294 -8.29 14.05 3.42
N ALA A 295 -8.41 13.08 4.33
CA ALA A 295 -9.42 12.04 4.24
C ALA A 295 -10.85 12.57 4.33
N SER A 296 -11.14 13.51 5.23
CA SER A 296 -12.49 14.08 5.36
C SER A 296 -12.95 14.76 4.06
N SER A 297 -12.02 15.39 3.33
CA SER A 297 -12.27 15.94 2.00
C SER A 297 -12.34 14.87 0.91
N ASN A 298 -11.38 13.92 0.88
CA ASN A 298 -11.30 12.92 -0.18
C ASN A 298 -12.51 11.98 -0.18
N LEU A 299 -12.98 11.58 1.00
CA LEU A 299 -14.12 10.68 1.20
C LEU A 299 -15.48 11.40 1.16
N ALA A 300 -15.52 12.73 1.02
CA ALA A 300 -16.78 13.47 0.88
C ALA A 300 -17.56 13.06 -0.38
N ARG A 301 -16.87 12.52 -1.41
CA ARG A 301 -17.47 12.06 -2.68
C ARG A 301 -18.36 10.82 -2.55
N TYR A 302 -18.26 10.08 -1.44
CA TYR A 302 -19.04 8.85 -1.22
C TYR A 302 -20.34 9.22 -0.53
N ASP A 303 -21.36 9.37 -1.36
CA ASP A 303 -22.64 9.97 -1.01
C ASP A 303 -23.85 9.16 -1.52
N GLY A 304 -23.58 8.08 -2.25
CA GLY A 304 -24.58 7.18 -2.83
C GLY A 304 -25.34 7.72 -4.03
N VAL A 305 -24.94 8.87 -4.60
CA VAL A 305 -25.62 9.46 -5.75
C VAL A 305 -25.15 8.82 -7.05
N LYS A 306 -23.82 8.77 -7.27
CA LYS A 306 -23.23 8.33 -8.54
C LYS A 306 -22.84 6.85 -8.56
N TYR A 307 -22.38 6.31 -7.42
CA TYR A 307 -21.90 4.94 -7.29
C TYR A 307 -21.82 4.53 -5.82
N GLY A 308 -21.66 3.24 -5.56
CA GLY A 308 -21.61 2.67 -4.21
C GLY A 308 -23.00 2.47 -3.58
N LEU A 309 -23.01 2.20 -2.28
CA LEU A 309 -24.24 2.09 -1.48
C LEU A 309 -25.07 3.37 -1.60
N SER A 310 -26.39 3.23 -1.71
CA SER A 310 -27.33 4.36 -1.79
C SER A 310 -28.55 4.07 -0.90
N VAL A 311 -28.66 4.76 0.24
CA VAL A 311 -29.82 4.65 1.13
C VAL A 311 -30.80 5.78 0.82
N ARG A 312 -31.71 5.52 -0.13
CA ARG A 312 -32.68 6.53 -0.63
C ARG A 312 -33.94 6.60 0.22
N LYS A 313 -33.79 7.05 1.48
CA LYS A 313 -34.91 7.30 2.41
C LYS A 313 -34.94 8.76 2.82
N GLY A 314 -36.16 9.30 2.97
CA GLY A 314 -36.37 10.68 3.42
C GLY A 314 -35.98 11.73 2.38
N ASN A 315 -35.42 12.85 2.85
CA ASN A 315 -34.95 13.95 2.02
C ASN A 315 -33.48 13.78 1.61
N LEU A 316 -32.90 14.79 0.97
CA LEU A 316 -31.52 14.72 0.49
C LEU A 316 -30.51 14.60 1.64
N ASP A 317 -30.73 15.32 2.74
CA ASP A 317 -29.84 15.30 3.90
C ASP A 317 -29.84 13.92 4.56
N SER A 318 -31.03 13.34 4.79
CA SER A 318 -31.13 11.98 5.35
C SER A 318 -30.54 10.92 4.43
N MET A 319 -30.66 11.08 3.10
CA MET A 319 -30.01 10.17 2.16
C MET A 319 -28.48 10.19 2.32
N TYR A 320 -27.88 11.37 2.44
CA TYR A 320 -26.43 11.49 2.66
C TYR A 320 -26.00 10.91 3.99
N ASP A 321 -26.69 11.28 5.07
CA ASP A 321 -26.36 10.82 6.42
C ASP A 321 -26.51 9.31 6.55
N ASP A 322 -27.64 8.74 6.15
CA ASP A 322 -27.91 7.31 6.26
C ASP A 322 -26.93 6.49 5.42
N THR A 323 -26.65 6.94 4.19
CA THR A 323 -25.71 6.24 3.30
C THR A 323 -24.31 6.18 3.90
N ARG A 324 -23.82 7.33 4.40
CA ARG A 324 -22.47 7.41 4.98
C ARG A 324 -22.41 6.70 6.34
N HIS A 325 -23.47 6.80 7.15
CA HIS A 325 -23.55 6.17 8.45
C HIS A 325 -23.51 4.64 8.35
N GLN A 326 -24.29 4.07 7.41
CA GLN A 326 -24.38 2.63 7.17
C GLN A 326 -23.20 2.09 6.35
N GLY A 327 -22.66 2.90 5.43
CA GLY A 327 -21.61 2.49 4.52
C GLY A 327 -20.22 2.46 5.12
N PHE A 328 -19.88 3.44 5.98
CA PHE A 328 -18.56 3.52 6.60
C PHE A 328 -18.50 2.85 7.96
N GLY A 329 -17.42 2.10 8.20
CA GLY A 329 -17.06 1.58 9.50
C GLY A 329 -16.61 2.66 10.49
N ASN A 330 -16.43 2.26 11.75
CA ASN A 330 -16.20 3.18 12.85
C ASN A 330 -14.87 3.93 12.74
N GLU A 331 -13.79 3.28 12.30
CA GLU A 331 -12.49 3.94 12.15
C GLU A 331 -12.51 5.02 11.06
N VAL A 332 -13.16 4.73 9.93
CA VAL A 332 -13.34 5.71 8.86
C VAL A 332 -14.15 6.91 9.33
N LYS A 333 -15.28 6.68 10.01
CA LYS A 333 -16.10 7.75 10.60
C LYS A 333 -15.32 8.59 11.61
N ARG A 334 -14.53 7.97 12.51
CA ARG A 334 -13.66 8.69 13.46
C ARG A 334 -12.69 9.62 12.75
N ARG A 335 -12.02 9.14 11.70
CA ARG A 335 -11.06 9.94 10.93
C ARG A 335 -11.72 11.06 10.16
N ILE A 336 -12.91 10.84 9.59
CA ILE A 336 -13.68 11.91 8.95
C ILE A 336 -14.06 12.98 9.97
N MET A 337 -14.58 12.61 11.14
CA MET A 337 -14.95 13.57 12.20
C MET A 337 -13.74 14.41 12.65
N LEU A 338 -12.61 13.77 12.95
CA LEU A 338 -11.38 14.48 13.32
C LEU A 338 -10.89 15.40 12.20
N GLY A 339 -10.90 14.91 10.96
CA GLY A 339 -10.49 15.66 9.78
C GLY A 339 -11.32 16.92 9.56
N THR A 340 -12.64 16.80 9.66
CA THR A 340 -13.56 17.93 9.56
C THR A 340 -13.33 18.94 10.69
N TYR A 341 -13.07 18.46 11.91
CA TYR A 341 -12.75 19.34 13.04
C TYR A 341 -11.46 20.13 12.82
N VAL A 342 -10.35 19.48 12.45
CA VAL A 342 -9.05 20.17 12.29
C VAL A 342 -9.00 21.12 11.09
N LEU A 343 -9.96 21.00 10.16
CA LEU A 343 -10.15 21.92 9.03
C LEU A 343 -11.18 23.02 9.30
N SER A 344 -11.94 22.94 10.39
CA SER A 344 -13.01 23.90 10.67
C SER A 344 -12.47 25.30 11.00
N ALA A 345 -13.29 26.32 10.73
CA ALA A 345 -12.96 27.70 11.02
C ALA A 345 -12.65 27.88 12.52
N GLY A 346 -11.56 28.60 12.82
CA GLY A 346 -11.05 28.78 14.19
C GLY A 346 -10.02 27.72 14.62
N TYR A 347 -10.03 26.52 14.04
CA TYR A 347 -9.10 25.44 14.39
C TYR A 347 -8.05 25.14 13.31
N TYR A 348 -8.30 25.55 12.07
CA TYR A 348 -7.39 25.35 10.93
C TYR A 348 -5.93 25.73 11.22
N ASP A 349 -5.70 26.93 11.76
CA ASP A 349 -4.35 27.44 12.02
C ASP A 349 -3.65 26.69 13.15
N ALA A 350 -4.41 26.33 14.19
CA ALA A 350 -3.90 25.65 15.37
C ALA A 350 -3.52 24.18 15.08
N TYR A 351 -4.24 23.52 14.16
CA TYR A 351 -4.06 22.11 13.85
C TYR A 351 -3.44 21.89 12.47
N TYR A 352 -4.19 22.06 11.38
CA TYR A 352 -3.74 21.67 10.05
C TYR A 352 -2.53 22.49 9.56
N SER A 353 -2.60 23.82 9.66
CA SER A 353 -1.48 24.72 9.32
C SER A 353 -0.24 24.43 10.18
N LYS A 354 -0.43 24.18 11.48
CA LYS A 354 0.66 23.81 12.39
C LYS A 354 1.30 22.48 12.01
N ALA A 355 0.51 21.45 11.70
CA ALA A 355 1.00 20.15 11.28
C ALA A 355 1.82 20.24 9.98
N GLN A 356 1.37 21.05 9.01
CA GLN A 356 2.13 21.30 7.78
C GLN A 356 3.49 21.97 8.04
N LYS A 357 3.57 22.88 9.01
CA LYS A 357 4.84 23.48 9.45
C LYS A 357 5.75 22.45 10.12
N VAL A 358 5.20 21.58 10.97
CA VAL A 358 5.98 20.50 11.61
C VAL A 358 6.46 19.47 10.57
N ARG A 359 5.64 19.14 9.58
CA ARG A 359 6.05 18.30 8.43
C ARG A 359 7.26 18.88 7.71
N ARG A 360 7.34 20.21 7.56
CA ARG A 360 8.52 20.88 6.99
C ARG A 360 9.76 20.73 7.88
N LEU A 361 9.61 20.78 9.20
CA LEU A 361 10.72 20.54 10.14
C LEU A 361 11.21 19.09 10.03
N ILE A 362 10.31 18.12 10.01
CA ILE A 362 10.64 16.69 9.83
C ILE A 362 11.39 16.48 8.51
N LYS A 363 10.93 17.08 7.39
CA LYS A 363 11.68 17.05 6.13
C LYS A 363 13.08 17.66 6.27
N GLY A 364 13.18 18.78 6.99
CA GLY A 364 14.44 19.47 7.25
C GLY A 364 15.46 18.61 7.99
N ASP A 365 15.02 17.77 8.93
CA ASP A 365 15.90 16.81 9.62
C ASP A 365 16.53 15.83 8.63
N PHE A 366 15.72 15.21 7.76
CA PHE A 366 16.22 14.29 6.74
C PHE A 366 17.16 14.98 5.74
N MET A 367 16.85 16.21 5.30
CA MET A 367 17.72 16.94 4.37
C MET A 367 19.11 17.17 4.99
N LYS A 368 19.16 17.63 6.25
CA LYS A 368 20.43 17.82 6.97
C LYS A 368 21.19 16.52 7.17
N ALA A 369 20.48 15.41 7.42
CA ALA A 369 21.09 14.10 7.59
C ALA A 369 21.70 13.55 6.29
N PHE A 370 21.10 13.84 5.13
CA PHE A 370 21.60 13.39 3.82
C PHE A 370 22.70 14.27 3.23
N ASP A 371 22.82 15.53 3.65
CA ASP A 371 23.90 16.43 3.21
C ASP A 371 25.26 16.06 3.83
N ASN A 372 25.24 15.38 4.98
CA ASN A 372 26.42 15.01 5.74
C ASN A 372 26.93 13.64 5.40
#